data_AF-A0A3N5ZC35-F1
#
_entry.id   AF-A0A3N5ZC35-F1
#
_cell.length_a   1.000
_cell.length_b   1.000
_cell.length_c   1.000
_cell.angle_alpha   90.00
_cell.angle_beta   90.00
_cell.angle_gamma   90.00
#
_symmetry.space_group_name_H-M   'P 1'
#
loop_
_entity.id
_entity.type
_entity.pdbx_description
1 polymer ?
#
loop_
_entity_poly.entity_id
_entity_poly.type
_entity_poly.pdbx_seq_one_letter_code
_entity_poly.pdbx_strand_id
1 'polypeptide(L)'
;MNRMQTAGKRGILYCSFLLVFFLEGTAYHADAHKVTIFAWVEGNTVYTESKFAGGRKAKNAPIVVYDQNGTKLLEGKTDENGMFSFEAPKKVEMKVTLLAGMGHQGEWVIPATDFTDKEEPAPAKTDESASSGILMKEIRHDVAEEVSKDVSISPCLNPEDIQRLIDNSLDKKLKPISIALHRLNNPDHAPSMSEILGGIGYIFGLVGVAAYVHARKEKRKVL
;
A
#
# COMPACT_ATOMS: atom_id res chain seq x y z
N MET A 1 -47.92 27.81 -47.08
CA MET A 1 -46.77 28.57 -46.53
C MET A 1 -46.77 28.44 -45.01
N ASN A 2 -46.35 27.29 -44.43
CA ASN A 2 -46.32 27.13 -42.96
C ASN A 2 -45.40 26.01 -42.40
N ARG A 3 -44.62 25.30 -43.24
CA ARG A 3 -43.74 24.20 -42.79
C ARG A 3 -42.34 24.67 -42.32
N MET A 4 -41.91 25.89 -42.62
CA MET A 4 -40.57 26.39 -42.28
C MET A 4 -40.45 26.97 -40.87
N GLN A 5 -41.54 27.40 -40.23
CA GLN A 5 -41.48 27.99 -38.88
C GLN A 5 -41.46 26.95 -37.74
N THR A 6 -41.91 25.72 -37.99
CA THR A 6 -41.98 24.67 -36.95
C THR A 6 -40.65 23.94 -36.74
N ALA A 7 -39.75 23.94 -37.73
CA ALA A 7 -38.44 23.30 -37.63
C ALA A 7 -37.49 24.08 -36.70
N GLY A 8 -37.49 25.42 -36.77
CA GLY A 8 -36.67 26.27 -35.90
C GLY A 8 -37.07 26.19 -34.42
N LYS A 9 -38.37 26.13 -34.12
CA LYS A 9 -38.87 26.03 -32.74
C LYS A 9 -38.57 24.67 -32.09
N ARG A 10 -38.57 23.58 -32.88
CA ARG A 10 -38.17 22.24 -32.41
C ARG A 10 -36.66 22.16 -32.17
N GLY A 11 -35.85 22.71 -33.06
CA GLY A 11 -34.39 22.78 -32.89
C GLY A 11 -33.97 23.59 -31.65
N ILE A 12 -34.63 24.72 -31.40
CA ILE A 12 -34.42 25.53 -30.19
C ILE A 12 -34.80 24.74 -28.93
N LEU A 13 -35.92 24.00 -28.95
CA LEU A 13 -36.34 23.18 -27.81
C LEU A 13 -35.36 22.03 -27.54
N TYR A 14 -34.84 21.35 -28.57
CA TYR A 14 -33.82 20.30 -28.40
C TYR A 14 -32.46 20.85 -27.96
N CYS A 15 -32.04 22.02 -28.47
CA CYS A 15 -30.82 22.68 -28.01
C CYS A 15 -30.94 23.19 -26.57
N SER A 16 -32.10 23.71 -26.16
CA SER A 16 -32.36 24.09 -24.78
C SER A 16 -32.40 22.88 -23.85
N PHE A 17 -32.97 21.74 -24.28
CA PHE A 17 -32.99 20.52 -23.49
C PHE A 17 -31.59 19.91 -23.33
N LEU A 18 -30.76 19.93 -24.39
CA LEU A 18 -29.36 19.51 -24.33
C LEU A 18 -28.50 20.44 -23.47
N LEU A 19 -28.76 21.75 -23.49
CA LEU A 19 -28.01 22.74 -22.70
C LEU A 19 -28.38 22.67 -21.20
N VAL A 20 -29.63 22.36 -20.86
CA VAL A 20 -30.05 22.09 -19.47
C VAL A 20 -29.45 20.79 -18.95
N PHE A 21 -29.46 19.71 -19.74
CA PHE A 21 -28.78 18.44 -19.38
C PHE A 21 -27.26 18.60 -19.22
N PHE A 22 -26.62 19.50 -19.99
CA PHE A 22 -25.19 19.78 -19.89
C PHE A 22 -24.84 20.67 -18.69
N LEU A 23 -25.76 21.54 -18.24
CA LEU A 23 -25.59 22.34 -17.03
C LEU A 23 -25.88 21.55 -15.74
N GLU A 24 -26.79 20.57 -15.77
CA GLU A 24 -27.12 19.74 -14.59
C GLU A 24 -26.12 18.59 -14.34
N GLY A 25 -25.21 18.35 -15.28
CA GLY A 25 -24.21 17.27 -15.22
C GLY A 25 -22.93 17.58 -14.46
N THR A 26 -22.70 18.82 -14.00
CA THR A 26 -21.53 19.13 -13.15
C THR A 26 -21.84 18.85 -11.69
N ALA A 27 -22.20 17.61 -11.39
CA ALA A 27 -22.05 17.08 -10.05
C ALA A 27 -20.54 17.10 -9.77
N TYR A 28 -20.09 18.15 -9.08
CA TYR A 28 -18.72 18.27 -8.59
C TYR A 28 -18.40 16.98 -7.85
N HIS A 29 -17.50 16.18 -8.41
CA HIS A 29 -16.86 15.11 -7.66
C HIS A 29 -16.23 15.77 -6.44
N ALA A 30 -16.81 15.53 -5.27
CA ALA A 30 -16.09 15.77 -4.03
C ALA A 30 -14.90 14.81 -4.09
N ASP A 31 -13.72 15.37 -4.39
CA ASP A 31 -12.46 14.66 -4.34
C ASP A 31 -12.19 14.37 -2.86
N ALA A 32 -12.82 13.29 -2.37
CA ALA A 32 -12.60 12.78 -1.04
C ALA A 32 -11.18 12.21 -1.06
N HIS A 33 -10.22 13.01 -0.62
CA HIS A 33 -8.82 12.64 -0.61
C HIS A 33 -8.69 11.41 0.30
N LYS A 34 -8.52 10.23 -0.29
CA LYS A 34 -8.46 8.99 0.47
C LYS A 34 -7.20 8.99 1.36
N VAL A 35 -7.33 8.61 2.62
CA VAL A 35 -6.19 8.35 3.51
C VAL A 35 -6.08 6.86 3.77
N THR A 36 -4.87 6.34 3.80
CA THR A 36 -4.58 4.92 4.03
C THR A 36 -3.62 4.79 5.21
N ILE A 37 -3.89 3.82 6.08
CA ILE A 37 -2.96 3.33 7.10
C ILE A 37 -2.64 1.87 6.78
N PHE A 38 -1.37 1.54 6.85
CA PHE A 38 -0.86 0.17 6.82
C PHE A 38 -0.28 -0.14 8.19
N ALA A 39 -0.45 -1.36 8.69
CA ALA A 39 0.19 -1.80 9.92
C ALA A 39 0.74 -3.22 9.80
N TRP A 40 1.84 -3.49 10.52
CA TRP A 40 2.49 -4.80 10.57
C TRP A 40 3.14 -5.03 11.93
N VAL A 41 3.43 -6.29 12.22
CA VAL A 41 4.04 -6.72 13.49
C VAL A 41 5.48 -7.18 13.26
N GLU A 42 6.39 -6.69 14.10
CA GLU A 42 7.74 -7.25 14.24
C GLU A 42 8.01 -7.54 15.73
N GLY A 43 8.09 -8.83 16.07
CA GLY A 43 8.18 -9.26 17.46
C GLY A 43 6.93 -8.86 18.24
N ASN A 44 7.10 -8.05 19.28
CA ASN A 44 5.99 -7.51 20.08
C ASN A 44 5.60 -6.07 19.68
N THR A 45 6.24 -5.51 18.66
CA THR A 45 6.05 -4.11 18.25
C THR A 45 5.19 -4.04 17.00
N VAL A 46 4.13 -3.24 17.09
CA VAL A 46 3.32 -2.86 15.95
C VAL A 46 3.93 -1.62 15.32
N TYR A 47 4.09 -1.66 14.01
CA TYR A 47 4.49 -0.52 13.19
C TYR A 47 3.35 -0.13 12.27
N THR A 48 3.24 1.16 11.99
CA THR A 48 2.24 1.70 11.09
C THR A 48 2.86 2.71 10.14
N GLU A 49 2.32 2.79 8.93
CA GLU A 49 2.66 3.79 7.92
C GLU A 49 1.38 4.40 7.36
N SER A 50 1.28 5.73 7.39
CA SER A 50 0.07 6.46 7.01
C SER A 50 0.34 7.49 5.91
N LYS A 51 -0.50 7.50 4.88
CA LYS A 51 -0.39 8.40 3.72
C LYS A 51 -1.73 8.77 3.10
N PHE A 52 -1.77 9.92 2.46
CA PHE A 52 -2.86 10.35 1.60
C PHE A 52 -2.70 9.77 0.18
N ALA A 53 -3.80 9.70 -0.56
CA ALA A 53 -3.81 9.49 -2.01
C ALA A 53 -2.85 10.49 -2.67
N GLY A 54 -1.98 9.99 -3.56
CA GLY A 54 -0.87 10.75 -4.13
C GLY A 54 0.44 10.68 -3.33
N GLY A 55 0.50 9.85 -2.29
CA GLY A 55 1.75 9.44 -1.63
C GLY A 55 2.27 10.38 -0.53
N ARG A 56 1.61 11.52 -0.30
CA ARG A 56 1.96 12.44 0.79
C ARG A 56 1.78 11.77 2.15
N LYS A 57 2.77 11.88 3.04
CA LYS A 57 2.69 11.31 4.40
C LYS A 57 1.64 12.03 5.25
N ALA A 58 0.89 11.27 6.04
CA ALA A 58 -0.04 11.80 7.03
C ALA A 58 0.74 12.09 8.31
N LYS A 59 1.21 13.33 8.48
CA LYS A 59 2.08 13.76 9.59
C LYS A 59 1.27 14.26 10.78
N ASN A 60 1.75 14.00 12.00
CA ASN A 60 1.10 14.44 13.24
C ASN A 60 -0.41 14.08 13.31
N ALA A 61 -0.78 12.99 12.63
CA ALA A 61 -2.14 12.53 12.51
C ALA A 61 -2.46 11.60 13.70
N PRO A 62 -3.53 11.85 14.46
CA PRO A 62 -3.95 10.98 15.54
C PRO A 62 -4.19 9.53 15.09
N ILE A 63 -3.69 8.59 15.88
CA ILE A 63 -3.96 7.15 15.76
C ILE A 63 -4.60 6.69 17.06
N VAL A 64 -5.64 5.87 16.95
CA VAL A 64 -6.30 5.21 18.08
C VAL A 64 -6.37 3.72 17.82
N VAL A 65 -5.97 2.93 18.80
CA VAL A 65 -5.95 1.46 18.71
C VAL A 65 -7.02 0.89 19.63
N TYR A 66 -7.84 -0.01 19.09
CA TYR A 66 -8.92 -0.68 19.80
C TYR A 66 -8.69 -2.19 19.83
N ASP A 67 -9.22 -2.87 20.85
CA ASP A 67 -9.35 -4.32 20.85
C ASP A 67 -10.58 -4.79 20.03
N GLN A 68 -10.74 -6.10 19.88
CA GLN A 68 -11.88 -6.74 19.21
C GLN A 68 -13.27 -6.37 19.79
N ASN A 69 -13.34 -5.88 21.03
CA ASN A 69 -14.58 -5.47 21.68
C ASN A 69 -14.86 -3.96 21.49
N GLY A 70 -13.97 -3.23 20.81
CA GLY A 70 -14.05 -1.78 20.66
C GLY A 70 -13.51 -1.00 21.86
N THR A 71 -12.80 -1.66 22.79
CA THR A 71 -12.16 -0.99 23.93
C THR A 71 -10.89 -0.28 23.45
N LYS A 72 -10.74 1.01 23.77
CA LYS A 72 -9.51 1.75 23.45
C LYS A 72 -8.34 1.18 24.24
N LEU A 73 -7.31 0.71 23.53
CA LEU A 73 -6.06 0.21 24.11
C LEU A 73 -5.04 1.34 24.30
N LEU A 74 -4.84 2.16 23.27
CA LEU A 74 -3.91 3.29 23.30
C LEU A 74 -4.21 4.31 22.21
N GLU A 75 -3.55 5.46 22.30
CA GLU A 75 -3.58 6.52 21.31
C GLU A 75 -2.17 7.10 21.11
N GLY A 76 -1.94 7.64 19.91
CA GLY A 76 -0.67 8.24 19.55
C GLY A 76 -0.84 9.15 18.34
N LYS A 77 0.29 9.57 17.76
CA LYS A 77 0.31 10.37 16.53
C LYS A 77 1.44 9.89 15.63
N THR A 78 1.23 10.03 14.33
CA THR A 78 2.28 9.78 13.35
C THR A 78 3.38 10.84 13.39
N ASP A 79 4.58 10.42 13.03
CA ASP A 79 5.75 11.29 12.90
C ASP A 79 5.80 12.02 11.53
N GLU A 80 6.93 12.68 11.25
CA GLU A 80 7.18 13.38 9.98
C GLU A 80 7.20 12.47 8.75
N ASN A 81 7.41 11.17 8.93
CA ASN A 81 7.40 10.16 7.89
C ASN A 81 6.03 9.48 7.75
N GLY A 82 5.04 9.88 8.55
CA GLY A 82 3.73 9.24 8.62
C GLY A 82 3.75 7.92 9.39
N MET A 83 4.79 7.67 10.16
CA MET A 83 5.01 6.44 10.91
C MET A 83 4.55 6.58 12.35
N PHE A 84 4.05 5.49 12.93
CA PHE A 84 3.83 5.37 14.37
C PHE A 84 4.06 3.92 14.78
N SER A 85 4.69 3.70 15.93
CA SER A 85 4.94 2.37 16.47
C SER A 85 4.66 2.31 17.97
N PHE A 86 4.30 1.13 18.44
CA PHE A 86 4.01 0.87 19.84
C PHE A 86 4.20 -0.61 20.16
N GLU A 87 4.54 -0.93 21.41
CA GLU A 87 4.50 -2.30 21.89
C GLU A 87 3.05 -2.74 22.12
N ALA A 88 2.68 -3.91 21.61
CA ALA A 88 1.33 -4.43 21.75
C ALA A 88 1.03 -4.72 23.23
N PRO A 89 0.03 -4.03 23.85
CA PRO A 89 -0.31 -4.26 25.25
C PRO A 89 -0.84 -5.68 25.50
N LYS A 90 -1.44 -6.26 24.46
CA LYS A 90 -1.97 -7.62 24.42
C LYS A 90 -1.77 -8.17 23.01
N LYS A 91 -1.38 -9.44 22.90
CA LYS A 91 -1.26 -10.19 21.64
C LYS A 91 -2.66 -10.69 21.18
N VAL A 92 -3.54 -9.74 20.87
CA VAL A 92 -4.93 -9.99 20.43
C VAL A 92 -5.20 -9.27 19.11
N GLU A 93 -6.33 -9.56 18.48
CA GLU A 93 -6.76 -8.77 17.33
C GLU A 93 -6.96 -7.30 17.74
N MET A 94 -6.40 -6.40 16.93
CA MET A 94 -6.46 -4.96 17.17
C MET A 94 -6.90 -4.21 15.93
N LYS A 95 -7.76 -3.22 16.13
CA LYS A 95 -8.13 -2.26 15.09
C LYS A 95 -7.39 -0.94 15.28
N VAL A 96 -6.51 -0.62 14.33
CA VAL A 96 -5.77 0.64 14.29
C VAL A 96 -6.52 1.63 13.42
N THR A 97 -6.91 2.77 13.98
CA THR A 97 -7.67 3.82 13.31
C THR A 97 -6.85 5.10 13.22
N LEU A 98 -6.62 5.58 11.99
CA LEU A 98 -6.00 6.86 11.69
C LEU A 98 -7.06 7.93 11.49
N LEU A 99 -6.89 9.09 12.14
CA LEU A 99 -7.77 10.26 12.03
C LEU A 99 -6.97 11.44 11.46
N ALA A 100 -6.99 11.63 10.14
CA ALA A 100 -6.18 12.64 9.45
C ALA A 100 -6.88 14.01 9.30
N GLY A 101 -7.87 14.32 10.14
CA GLY A 101 -8.64 15.58 10.16
C GLY A 101 -9.81 15.59 9.17
N MET A 102 -10.67 16.63 9.19
CA MET A 102 -11.79 16.90 8.24
C MET A 102 -12.48 15.67 7.59
N GLY A 103 -12.79 14.62 8.36
CA GLY A 103 -13.43 13.40 7.85
C GLY A 103 -12.52 12.38 7.12
N HIS A 104 -11.20 12.58 7.11
CA HIS A 104 -10.23 11.65 6.55
C HIS A 104 -9.90 10.59 7.61
N GLN A 105 -10.39 9.37 7.40
CA GLN A 105 -10.16 8.25 8.30
C GLN A 105 -9.65 7.03 7.53
N GLY A 106 -8.69 6.32 8.10
CA GLY A 106 -8.19 5.05 7.61
C GLY A 106 -8.19 4.02 8.72
N GLU A 107 -8.44 2.75 8.40
CA GLU A 107 -8.48 1.66 9.37
C GLU A 107 -7.64 0.47 8.90
N TRP A 108 -7.01 -0.20 9.85
CA TRP A 108 -6.30 -1.46 9.63
C TRP A 108 -6.59 -2.44 10.78
N VAL A 109 -6.85 -3.69 10.46
CA VAL A 109 -7.04 -4.76 11.45
C VAL A 109 -5.79 -5.63 11.47
N ILE A 110 -5.17 -5.75 12.63
CA ILE A 110 -4.06 -6.65 12.89
C ILE A 110 -4.65 -7.91 13.53
N PRO A 111 -4.61 -9.07 12.86
CA PRO A 111 -5.10 -10.31 13.42
C PRO A 111 -4.19 -10.80 14.56
N ALA A 112 -4.75 -11.54 15.52
CA ALA A 112 -3.99 -12.08 16.64
C ALA A 112 -2.84 -13.03 16.20
N THR A 113 -2.97 -13.66 15.02
CA THR A 113 -1.97 -14.55 14.44
C THR A 113 -0.66 -13.84 14.12
N ASP A 114 -0.68 -12.54 13.83
CA ASP A 114 0.54 -11.77 13.51
C ASP A 114 1.49 -11.62 14.70
N PHE A 115 1.01 -11.94 15.92
CA PHE A 115 1.82 -11.96 17.15
C PHE A 115 2.39 -13.34 17.50
N THR A 116 2.09 -14.37 16.70
CA THR A 116 2.48 -15.76 16.99
C THR A 116 3.80 -16.20 16.36
N ASP A 117 4.50 -15.28 15.70
CA ASP A 117 5.90 -15.47 15.31
C ASP A 117 6.73 -15.69 16.58
N LYS A 118 7.22 -16.93 16.74
CA LYS A 118 8.06 -17.33 17.87
C LYS A 118 9.24 -16.37 17.98
N GLU A 119 9.26 -15.64 19.09
CA GLU A 119 10.38 -14.79 19.53
C GLU A 119 11.70 -15.58 19.41
N GLU A 120 12.52 -15.21 18.44
CA GLU A 120 13.96 -15.44 18.52
C GLU A 120 14.50 -14.43 19.55
N PRO A 121 15.14 -14.88 20.64
CA PRO A 121 15.59 -13.99 21.71
C PRO A 121 16.72 -13.09 21.17
N ALA A 122 16.53 -11.77 21.31
CA ALA A 122 17.58 -10.79 21.02
C ALA A 122 18.81 -11.05 21.92
N PRO A 123 20.05 -10.96 21.39
CA PRO A 123 21.23 -11.05 22.24
C PRO A 123 21.35 -9.76 23.06
N ALA A 124 21.53 -9.95 24.36
CA ALA A 124 21.79 -8.91 25.34
C ALA A 124 22.98 -8.04 24.91
N LYS A 125 22.81 -6.72 25.05
CA LYS A 125 23.90 -5.76 25.02
C LYS A 125 24.71 -5.90 26.31
N THR A 126 26.03 -6.04 26.18
CA THR A 126 26.99 -5.65 27.19
C THR A 126 27.84 -4.53 26.58
N ASP A 127 27.59 -3.31 27.03
CA ASP A 127 28.55 -2.21 26.92
C ASP A 127 29.64 -2.45 27.96
N GLU A 128 30.90 -2.48 27.54
CA GLU A 128 31.98 -1.83 28.28
C GLU A 128 33.16 -1.52 27.33
N SER A 129 33.52 -0.25 27.32
CA SER A 129 34.64 0.34 26.58
C SER A 129 35.71 0.75 27.58
N ALA A 130 36.94 0.27 27.43
CA ALA A 130 38.15 1.10 27.29
C ALA A 130 39.46 0.31 27.48
N SER A 131 40.28 0.34 26.43
CA SER A 131 41.72 0.67 26.42
C SER A 131 42.71 -0.07 27.36
N SER A 132 43.58 -0.90 26.80
CA SER A 132 45.01 -0.58 26.59
C SER A 132 45.74 -1.80 25.98
N GLY A 133 46.69 -1.55 25.08
CA GLY A 133 47.17 -2.53 24.09
C GLY A 133 48.24 -3.55 24.53
N ILE A 134 48.62 -4.41 23.60
CA ILE A 134 49.98 -4.59 23.06
C ILE A 134 49.96 -5.58 21.88
N LEU A 135 50.48 -5.08 20.76
CA LEU A 135 51.28 -5.67 19.68
C LEU A 135 51.45 -7.20 19.53
N MET A 136 51.34 -7.60 18.25
CA MET A 136 52.20 -8.56 17.52
C MET A 136 51.97 -10.07 17.67
N LYS A 137 51.47 -10.64 16.56
CA LYS A 137 52.19 -11.62 15.73
C LYS A 137 52.59 -12.95 16.39
N GLU A 138 51.98 -14.03 15.92
CA GLU A 138 52.68 -14.98 15.02
C GLU A 138 51.65 -15.97 14.45
N ILE A 139 51.50 -15.98 13.12
CA ILE A 139 50.94 -17.09 12.37
C ILE A 139 52.11 -18.01 12.05
N ARG A 140 52.09 -19.24 12.57
CA ARG A 140 52.75 -20.44 12.01
C ARG A 140 51.83 -21.62 12.36
N HIS A 141 51.02 -22.13 11.43
CA HIS A 141 51.38 -23.19 10.47
C HIS A 141 52.35 -24.22 11.05
N ASP A 142 51.79 -25.33 11.52
CA ASP A 142 52.34 -26.65 11.25
C ASP A 142 51.18 -27.65 11.11
N VAL A 143 51.21 -28.37 9.98
CA VAL A 143 50.35 -29.48 9.62
C VAL A 143 51.21 -30.74 9.71
N ALA A 144 50.88 -31.66 10.61
CA ALA A 144 50.90 -33.11 10.36
C ALA A 144 50.49 -33.90 11.61
N GLU A 145 49.52 -34.79 11.40
CA GLU A 145 49.27 -36.06 12.08
C GLU A 145 49.01 -36.07 13.59
N GLU A 146 47.78 -36.43 13.99
CA GLU A 146 47.47 -37.84 14.28
C GLU A 146 45.97 -38.10 14.43
N VAL A 147 45.60 -39.30 13.99
CA VAL A 147 44.27 -39.91 13.95
C VAL A 147 43.79 -40.25 15.36
N SER A 148 42.61 -39.78 15.76
CA SER A 148 41.77 -40.60 16.65
C SER A 148 40.26 -40.39 16.41
N LYS A 149 39.67 -41.52 16.04
CA LYS A 149 38.25 -41.91 16.05
C LYS A 149 37.40 -41.16 17.08
N ASP A 150 36.39 -40.43 16.61
CA ASP A 150 34.97 -40.72 16.87
C ASP A 150 34.13 -39.62 16.22
N VAL A 151 33.70 -39.83 14.97
CA VAL A 151 32.56 -39.10 14.42
C VAL A 151 31.50 -40.14 14.13
N SER A 152 30.81 -40.53 15.19
CA SER A 152 29.47 -41.05 15.10
C SER A 152 28.63 -40.02 14.34
N ILE A 153 28.38 -40.30 13.06
CA ILE A 153 27.40 -39.54 12.27
C ILE A 153 26.04 -39.89 12.86
N SER A 154 25.60 -39.10 13.83
CA SER A 154 24.24 -39.16 14.38
C SER A 154 23.24 -39.06 13.23
N PRO A 155 22.36 -40.06 13.03
CA PRO A 155 21.28 -39.98 12.08
C PRO A 155 20.05 -39.43 12.79
N CYS A 156 19.88 -38.11 12.86
CA CYS A 156 18.62 -37.54 13.33
C CYS A 156 18.47 -36.05 13.02
N LEU A 157 18.58 -35.67 11.74
CA LEU A 157 17.74 -34.56 11.28
C LEU A 157 16.34 -35.15 11.08
N ASN A 158 15.52 -35.01 12.12
CA ASN A 158 14.12 -35.38 12.05
C ASN A 158 13.45 -34.54 10.94
N PRO A 159 12.62 -35.09 10.04
CA PRO A 159 11.93 -34.31 9.01
C PRO A 159 11.23 -33.04 9.53
N GLU A 160 10.80 -33.05 10.79
CA GLU A 160 10.21 -31.91 11.50
C GLU A 160 11.21 -30.77 11.76
N ASP A 161 12.48 -31.07 12.02
CA ASP A 161 13.53 -30.06 12.21
C ASP A 161 13.94 -29.43 10.87
N ILE A 162 13.92 -30.23 9.80
CA ILE A 162 14.14 -29.74 8.44
C ILE A 162 12.99 -28.82 8.01
N GLN A 163 11.73 -29.21 8.26
CA GLN A 163 10.58 -28.34 8.00
C GLN A 163 10.68 -27.03 8.77
N ARG A 164 11.02 -27.07 10.07
CA ARG A 164 11.21 -25.85 10.88
C ARG A 164 12.31 -24.94 10.33
N LEU A 165 13.43 -25.51 9.86
CA LEU A 165 14.52 -24.72 9.29
C LEU A 165 14.12 -24.09 7.95
N ILE A 166 13.37 -24.83 7.13
CA ILE A 166 12.84 -24.35 5.85
C ILE A 166 11.83 -23.21 6.11
N ASP A 167 10.87 -23.42 7.00
CA ASP A 167 9.83 -22.44 7.34
C ASP A 167 10.46 -21.14 7.88
N ASN A 168 11.39 -21.25 8.84
CA ASN A 168 12.10 -20.09 9.38
C ASN A 168 12.91 -19.33 8.30
N SER A 169 13.55 -20.05 7.38
CA SER A 169 14.33 -19.45 6.30
C SER A 169 13.41 -18.77 5.26
N LEU A 170 12.27 -19.38 4.97
CA LEU A 170 11.24 -18.83 4.09
C LEU A 170 10.62 -17.58 4.69
N ASP A 171 10.14 -17.62 5.93
CA ASP A 171 9.52 -16.46 6.59
C ASP A 171 10.48 -15.26 6.65
N LYS A 172 11.75 -15.51 6.98
CA LYS A 172 12.79 -14.47 6.99
C LYS A 172 13.00 -13.83 5.61
N LYS A 173 12.81 -14.57 4.53
CA LYS A 173 12.96 -14.08 3.14
C LYS A 173 11.67 -13.50 2.59
N LEU A 174 10.51 -13.98 3.02
CA LEU A 174 9.20 -13.57 2.55
C LEU A 174 8.69 -12.32 3.27
N LYS A 175 9.06 -12.10 4.53
CA LYS A 175 8.70 -10.89 5.30
C LYS A 175 9.05 -9.57 4.60
N PRO A 176 10.28 -9.34 4.09
CA PRO A 176 10.57 -8.11 3.36
C PRO A 176 9.78 -7.99 2.05
N ILE A 177 9.41 -9.11 1.43
CA ILE A 177 8.63 -9.13 0.18
C ILE A 177 7.16 -8.84 0.46
N SER A 178 6.57 -9.38 1.52
CA SER A 178 5.19 -9.06 1.91
C SER A 178 5.07 -7.56 2.22
N ILE A 179 6.01 -7.01 3.00
CA ILE A 179 6.09 -5.57 3.26
C ILE A 179 6.21 -4.77 1.96
N ALA A 180 7.06 -5.21 1.02
CA ALA A 180 7.20 -4.54 -0.29
C ALA A 180 5.91 -4.64 -1.14
N LEU A 181 5.24 -5.78 -1.15
CA LEU A 181 3.96 -5.97 -1.84
C LEU A 181 2.87 -5.08 -1.24
N HIS A 182 2.83 -4.92 0.07
CA HIS A 182 1.88 -4.01 0.73
C HIS A 182 2.16 -2.54 0.39
N ARG A 183 3.42 -2.15 0.18
CA ARG A 183 3.77 -0.80 -0.34
C ARG A 183 3.37 -0.57 -1.80
N LEU A 184 3.27 -1.64 -2.59
CA LEU A 184 2.91 -1.61 -4.01
C LEU A 184 1.41 -1.77 -4.25
N ASN A 185 0.69 -2.43 -3.34
CA ASN A 185 -0.78 -2.50 -3.36
C ASN A 185 -1.41 -1.16 -2.93
N ASN A 186 -0.90 -0.08 -3.51
CA ASN A 186 -1.49 1.23 -3.43
C ASN A 186 -2.68 1.25 -4.39
N PRO A 187 -3.90 1.49 -3.88
CA PRO A 187 -5.08 1.69 -4.73
C PRO A 187 -4.98 2.93 -5.63
N ASP A 188 -3.88 3.69 -5.55
CA ASP A 188 -3.55 4.87 -6.34
C ASP A 188 -3.40 4.60 -7.86
N HIS A 189 -3.37 3.33 -8.29
CA HIS A 189 -3.27 2.94 -9.71
C HIS A 189 -4.62 2.63 -10.38
N ALA A 190 -5.75 2.86 -9.70
CA ALA A 190 -7.03 2.83 -10.38
C ALA A 190 -7.06 3.98 -11.42
N PRO A 191 -7.34 3.71 -12.71
CA PRO A 191 -7.40 4.76 -13.72
C PRO A 191 -8.40 5.82 -13.29
N SER A 192 -7.95 7.07 -13.30
CA SER A 192 -8.78 8.20 -12.91
C SER A 192 -9.97 8.32 -13.86
N MET A 193 -11.09 8.85 -13.37
CA MET A 193 -12.27 9.12 -14.22
C MET A 193 -11.90 10.03 -15.40
N SER A 194 -10.94 10.94 -15.21
CA SER A 194 -10.40 11.79 -16.28
C SER A 194 -9.68 11.02 -17.37
N GLU A 195 -8.94 9.96 -17.05
CA GLU A 195 -8.28 9.12 -18.06
C GLU A 195 -9.29 8.30 -18.86
N ILE A 196 -10.33 7.78 -18.19
CA ILE A 196 -11.41 7.03 -18.84
C ILE A 196 -12.21 7.96 -19.78
N LEU A 197 -12.67 9.11 -19.28
CA LEU A 197 -13.41 10.09 -20.08
C LEU A 197 -12.54 10.68 -21.20
N GLY A 198 -11.25 10.92 -20.94
CA GLY A 198 -10.30 11.37 -21.94
C GLY A 198 -10.11 10.35 -23.07
N GLY A 199 -9.99 9.06 -22.72
CA GLY A 199 -9.93 7.98 -23.70
C GLY A 199 -11.20 7.87 -24.55
N ILE A 200 -12.37 7.93 -23.92
CA ILE A 200 -13.67 7.94 -24.61
C ILE A 200 -13.77 9.15 -25.54
N GLY A 201 -13.43 10.34 -25.06
CA GLY A 201 -13.45 11.58 -25.84
C GLY A 201 -12.50 11.53 -27.04
N TYR A 202 -11.32 10.93 -26.89
CA TYR A 202 -10.36 10.75 -27.98
C TYR A 202 -10.92 9.86 -29.10
N ILE A 203 -11.56 8.74 -28.73
CA ILE A 203 -12.20 7.82 -29.69
C ILE A 203 -13.29 8.54 -30.47
N PHE A 204 -14.25 9.18 -29.78
CA PHE A 204 -15.32 9.92 -30.44
C PHE A 204 -14.82 11.11 -31.25
N GLY A 205 -13.76 11.79 -30.79
CA GLY A 205 -13.12 12.87 -31.51
C GLY A 205 -12.55 12.43 -32.85
N LEU A 206 -11.79 11.33 -32.88
CA LEU A 206 -11.24 10.77 -34.11
C LEU A 206 -12.33 10.31 -35.08
N VAL A 207 -13.34 9.58 -34.59
CA VAL A 207 -14.48 9.12 -35.40
C VAL A 207 -15.24 10.31 -35.97
N GLY A 208 -15.47 11.37 -35.18
CA GLY A 208 -16.13 12.60 -35.61
C GLY A 208 -15.37 13.32 -36.73
N VAL A 209 -14.05 13.46 -36.60
CA VAL A 209 -13.21 14.06 -37.64
C VAL A 209 -13.25 13.24 -38.93
N ALA A 210 -13.14 11.91 -38.83
CA ALA A 210 -13.22 11.02 -39.99
C ALA A 210 -14.58 11.14 -40.72
N ALA A 211 -15.68 11.14 -39.95
CA ALA A 211 -17.03 11.31 -40.49
C ALA A 211 -17.22 12.68 -41.15
N TYR A 212 -16.68 13.76 -40.55
CA TYR A 212 -16.75 15.11 -41.13
C TYR A 212 -16.01 15.21 -42.47
N VAL A 213 -14.79 14.67 -42.54
CA VAL A 213 -14.01 14.65 -43.78
C VAL A 213 -14.71 13.80 -44.85
N HIS A 214 -15.28 12.66 -44.46
CA HIS A 214 -16.04 11.80 -45.36
C HIS A 214 -17.28 12.52 -45.93
N ALA A 215 -18.10 13.13 -45.07
CA ALA A 215 -19.27 13.91 -45.48
C ALA A 215 -18.91 15.09 -46.39
N ARG A 216 -17.75 15.73 -46.17
CA ARG A 216 -17.26 16.81 -47.04
C ARG A 216 -16.82 16.30 -48.42
N LYS A 217 -16.24 15.10 -48.50
CA LYS A 217 -15.84 14.47 -49.77
C LYS A 217 -17.05 14.05 -50.60
N GLU A 218 -18.11 13.54 -49.98
CA GLU A 218 -19.35 13.19 -50.69
C GLU A 218 -20.05 14.43 -51.27
N LYS A 219 -20.18 15.51 -50.49
CA LYS A 219 -20.77 16.77 -50.98
C LYS A 219 -20.02 17.37 -52.18
N ARG A 220 -18.72 17.09 -52.32
CA ARG A 220 -17.90 17.52 -53.47
C ARG A 220 -18.06 16.64 -54.71
N LYS A 221 -18.59 15.42 -54.60
CA LYS A 221 -18.85 14.52 -55.74
C LYS A 221 -20.24 14.71 -56.35
N VAL A 222 -21.14 15.37 -55.62
CA VAL A 222 -22.53 15.64 -56.02
C VAL A 222 -22.69 17.03 -56.65
N LEU A 223 -21.63 17.84 -56.65
CA LEU A 223 -21.49 19.11 -57.38
C LEU A 223 -20.62 18.89 -58.62
#